data_AF-A0A920SAV5-F1
#
_entry.id   AF-A0A920SAV5-F1
#
_cell.length_a   1.000
_cell.length_b   1.000
_cell.length_c   1.000
_cell.angle_alpha   90.00
_cell.angle_beta   90.00
_cell.angle_gamma   90.00
#
_symmetry.space_group_name_H-M   'P 1'
#
loop_
_entity.id
_entity.type
_entity.pdbx_description
1 polymer ?
#
loop_
_entity_poly.entity_id
_entity_poly.type
_entity_poly.pdbx_seq_one_letter_code
_entity_poly.pdbx_strand_id
1 'polypeptide(L)' 'MDHKNRSRFPGEGGITYSQFMHGLKLGGVELDRKVLADMAVQDAQGFGKLIDIAKEQLAAA' A
#
# COMPACT_ATOMS: atom_id res chain seq x y z
N MET A 1 -5.89 -1.53 26.65
CA MET A 1 -6.16 -0.51 25.62
C MET A 1 -5.46 -0.93 24.32
N ASP A 2 -6.27 -1.41 23.39
CA ASP A 2 -6.15 -1.39 21.92
C ASP A 2 -4.77 -1.50 21.25
N HIS A 3 -4.48 -2.70 20.71
CA HIS A 3 -3.39 -3.01 19.77
C HIS A 3 -3.53 -2.31 18.40
N LYS A 4 -3.76 -0.99 18.36
CA LYS A 4 -3.69 -0.19 17.13
C LYS A 4 -2.22 0.17 16.84
N ASN A 5 -1.40 -0.84 16.58
CA ASN A 5 -0.23 -0.65 15.72
C ASN A 5 -0.75 -0.39 14.30
N ARG A 6 -1.34 0.79 14.08
CA ARG A 6 -1.50 1.35 12.74
C ARG A 6 -0.08 1.65 12.28
N SER A 7 0.61 0.63 11.75
CA SER A 7 1.84 0.79 11.00
C SER A 7 1.54 1.81 9.91
N ARG A 8 1.79 3.08 10.22
CA ARG A 8 1.60 4.20 9.33
C ARG A 8 2.54 3.89 8.17
N PHE A 9 1.95 3.64 7.02
CA PHE A 9 2.73 3.36 5.83
C PHE A 9 3.53 4.64 5.53
N PRO A 10 4.86 4.55 5.36
CA PRO A 10 5.69 5.74 5.17
C PRO A 10 5.41 6.43 3.82
N GLY A 11 4.79 5.71 2.89
CA GLY A 11 4.37 6.25 1.60
C GLY A 11 3.11 7.11 1.70
N GLU A 12 3.33 8.41 1.80
CA GLU A 12 2.50 9.48 1.23
C GLU A 12 0.97 9.28 1.25
N GLY A 13 0.33 9.73 2.34
CA GLY A 13 -1.05 10.21 2.27
C GLY A 13 -2.11 9.33 2.94
N GLY A 14 -1.95 9.07 4.23
CA GLY A 14 -3.09 8.78 5.11
C GLY A 14 -3.71 7.38 5.01
N ILE A 15 -3.28 6.54 4.06
CA ILE A 15 -3.72 5.14 3.97
C ILE A 15 -2.89 4.24 4.88
N THR A 16 -3.54 3.24 5.48
CA THR A 16 -2.86 2.20 6.25
C THR A 16 -2.41 1.06 5.35
N TYR A 17 -1.49 0.21 5.82
CA TYR A 17 -1.09 -0.99 5.07
C TYR A 17 -2.28 -1.86 4.64
N SER A 18 -3.29 -2.01 5.49
CA SER A 18 -4.50 -2.77 5.15
C SER A 18 -5.32 -2.10 4.05
N GLN A 19 -5.42 -0.76 4.06
CA GLN A 19 -6.07 -0.02 2.98
C GLN A 19 -5.26 -0.18 1.69
N PHE A 20 -3.95 0.03 1.74
CA PHE A 20 -3.06 -0.17 0.59
C PHE A 20 -3.22 -1.57 -0.02
N MET A 21 -3.17 -2.62 0.80
CA MET A 21 -3.39 -4.00 0.33
C MET A 21 -4.81 -4.22 -0.21
N HIS A 22 -5.80 -3.54 0.35
CA HIS A 22 -7.17 -3.58 -0.18
C HIS A 22 -7.25 -2.91 -1.56
N GLY A 23 -6.66 -1.73 -1.74
CA GLY A 23 -6.60 -1.03 -3.02
C GLY A 23 -5.87 -1.82 -4.10
N LEU A 24 -4.74 -2.45 -3.77
CA LEU A 24 -4.04 -3.35 -4.69
C LEU A 24 -4.92 -4.53 -5.11
N LYS A 25 -5.63 -5.15 -4.15
CA LYS A 25 -6.55 -6.25 -4.43
C LYS A 25 -7.70 -5.82 -5.34
N LEU A 26 -8.25 -4.61 -5.14
CA LEU A 26 -9.29 -4.04 -6.00
C LEU A 26 -8.79 -3.80 -7.42
N GLY A 27 -7.55 -3.35 -7.57
CA GLY A 27 -6.88 -3.19 -8.87
C GLY A 27 -6.39 -4.49 -9.52
N GLY A 28 -6.63 -5.66 -8.91
CA GLY A 28 -6.15 -6.95 -9.41
C GLY A 28 -4.64 -7.14 -9.33
N VAL A 29 -3.96 -6.35 -8.49
CA VAL A 29 -2.51 -6.41 -8.30
C VAL A 29 -2.18 -7.37 -7.17
N GLU A 30 -1.86 -8.62 -7.53
CA GLU A 30 -1.37 -9.64 -6.59
C GLU A 30 0.16 -9.61 -6.53
N LEU A 31 0.69 -8.88 -5.55
CA LEU A 31 2.13 -8.79 -5.27
C LEU A 31 2.46 -9.47 -3.95
N ASP A 32 3.57 -10.22 -3.91
CA ASP A 32 4.02 -10.83 -2.65
C ASP A 32 4.53 -9.72 -1.71
N ARG A 33 4.05 -9.78 -0.46
CA ARG A 33 4.39 -8.84 0.61
C ARG A 33 5.90 -8.71 0.87
N LYS A 34 6.70 -9.75 0.61
CA LYS A 34 8.17 -9.68 0.72
C LYS A 34 8.76 -8.85 -0.41
N VAL A 35 8.32 -9.10 -1.64
CA VAL A 35 8.76 -8.34 -2.82
C VAL A 35 8.34 -6.90 -2.68
N LEU A 36 7.13 -6.65 -2.17
CA LEU A 36 6.64 -5.31 -1.89
C LEU A 36 7.51 -4.57 -0.87
N ALA A 37 7.87 -5.22 0.24
CA ALA A 37 8.70 -4.61 1.28
C ALA A 37 10.12 -4.32 0.77
N ASP A 38 10.69 -5.21 -0.04
CA ASP A 38 11.99 -5.01 -0.67
C ASP A 38 11.93 -3.88 -1.71
N MET A 39 10.90 -3.87 -2.57
CA MET A 39 10.66 -2.81 -3.55
C MET A 39 10.42 -1.45 -2.90
N ALA A 40 9.74 -1.40 -1.75
CA ALA A 40 9.56 -0.15 -1.00
C ALA A 40 10.90 0.48 -0.57
N VAL A 41 11.92 -0.35 -0.34
CA VAL A 41 13.24 0.08 0.12
C VAL A 41 14.19 0.31 -1.05
N GLN A 42 14.16 -0.58 -2.05
CA GLN A 42 15.07 -0.55 -3.20
C GLN A 42 14.58 0.36 -4.34
N ASP A 43 13.27 0.44 -4.55
CA ASP A 43 12.64 1.11 -5.69
C ASP A 43 11.44 1.98 -5.26
N ALA A 44 11.75 3.15 -4.69
CA ALA A 44 10.76 4.10 -4.25
C ALA A 44 9.82 4.58 -5.38
N GLN A 45 10.32 4.62 -6.63
CA GLN A 45 9.55 5.09 -7.78
C GLN A 45 8.45 4.11 -8.18
N GLY A 46 8.76 2.81 -8.30
CA GLY A 46 7.80 1.76 -8.58
C GLY A 46 6.81 1.59 -7.43
N PHE A 47 7.30 1.68 -6.20
CA PHE A 47 6.45 1.66 -5.02
C PHE A 47 5.47 2.85 -4.97
N GLY A 48 5.90 4.05 -5.36
CA GLY A 48 5.02 5.22 -5.48
C GLY A 48 3.85 4.99 -6.45
N LYS A 49 4.10 4.32 -7.59
CA LYS A 49 3.03 3.96 -8.54
C LYS A 49 2.03 2.97 -7.92
N LEU A 50 2.50 2.00 -7.15
CA LEU A 50 1.62 1.06 -6.45
C LEU A 50 0.72 1.77 -5.43
N ILE A 51 1.26 2.78 -4.72
CA ILE A 51 0.49 3.60 -3.79
C ILE A 51 -0.58 4.38 -4.53
N ASP A 52 -0.25 4.98 -5.67
CA ASP A 52 -1.19 5.75 -6.47
C ASP A 52 -2.34 4.87 -6.97
N ILE A 53 -2.02 3.71 -7.56
CA ILE A 53 -3.01 2.71 -7.99
C ILE A 53 -3.90 2.30 -6.81
N ALA A 54 -3.30 1.95 -5.67
CA ALA A 54 -4.08 1.53 -4.50
C ALA A 54 -5.02 2.64 -4.01
N LYS A 55 -4.57 3.90 -4.01
CA LYS A 55 -5.38 5.07 -3.62
C LYS A 55 -6.50 5.34 -4.62
N GLU A 56 -6.24 5.25 -5.91
CA GLU A 56 -7.26 5.40 -6.95
C GLU A 56 -8.35 4.34 -6.79
N GLN A 57 -7.97 3.07 -6.59
CA GLN A 57 -8.92 1.98 -6.41
C GLN A 57 -9.71 2.10 -5.10
N LEU A 58 -9.08 2.56 -4.02
CA LEU A 58 -9.76 2.86 -2.76
C LEU A 58 -10.73 4.03 -2.85
N ALA A 59 -10.42 5.04 -3.67
CA ALA A 59 -11.28 6.21 -3.88
C ALA A 59 -12.44 5.91 -4.84
N ALA A 60 -12.26 4.94 -5.74
CA ALA A 60 -13.28 4.45 -6.67
C ALA A 60 -14.24 3.43 -6.05
N ALA A 61 -13.92 2.88 -4.88
CA ALA A 61 -14.75 1.93 -4.12
C ALA A 61 -15.66 2.64 -3.10
#